data_AF-A0A934GR40-F1
#
_entry.id   AF-A0A934GR40-F1
#
_cell.length_a   1.000
_cell.length_b   1.000
_cell.length_c   1.000
_cell.angle_alpha   90.00
_cell.angle_beta   90.00
_cell.angle_gamma   90.00
#
_symmetry.space_group_name_H-M   'P 1'
#
loop_
_entity.id
_entity.type
_entity.pdbx_description
1 polymer ?
#
loop_
_entity_poly.entity_id
_entity_poly.type
_entity_poly.pdbx_seq_one_letter_code
_entity_poly.pdbx_strand_id
1 'polypeptide(L)'
;MGRWKDKYVIGITGNIATGKSLVRNMLQHLGAYTIDADGLAHQVMAPNAPAYRPVIESFGKWIVSPDGRIDRGRLGAVAFSHPEALKQLEAITHPVIGRAIDTLISRAPQKVIVVEAIKLLEGQLGSGVDAIWVVDAPLEVQLQRMMKTRGLSEAEARKRITVQNPQADKLRAAAVVIKNSGTPNETWAQVQAAWAKIGSNAAAPISPKLSTDTVRTVTDQEIGEVFIRRPKRDDMSRIAAFINKTKNTRLTDADIMLSFSETSYLVAETKGNIIGAISFVVENLITQSREIILPAGVPIAPVLGPLIEEMEEASKLLQSEVAFVYLREADAVEVIKLLKEKLGYQVIKIEEIKFPAWREAVRSSQPQGTIILSKKLREERVLTPI
;
A
#
# COMPACT_ATOMS: atom_id res chain seq x y z
N MET A 1 -4.46 -27.00 -3.39
CA MET A 1 -3.06 -26.54 -3.49
C MET A 1 -3.05 -25.46 -4.55
N GLY A 2 -2.64 -24.25 -4.19
CA GLY A 2 -2.62 -23.09 -5.08
C GLY A 2 -1.56 -23.18 -6.17
N ARG A 3 -1.60 -22.19 -7.08
CA ARG A 3 -0.74 -22.10 -8.27
C ARG A 3 0.75 -21.91 -7.94
N TRP A 4 1.07 -21.27 -6.82
CA TRP A 4 2.45 -20.89 -6.47
C TRP A 4 3.02 -21.80 -5.39
N LYS A 5 4.04 -22.58 -5.74
CA LYS A 5 4.72 -23.50 -4.82
C LYS A 5 5.34 -22.74 -3.64
N ASP A 6 5.29 -23.33 -2.45
CA ASP A 6 5.86 -22.81 -1.20
C ASP A 6 5.31 -21.46 -0.74
N LYS A 7 4.18 -21.03 -1.32
CA LYS A 7 3.41 -19.84 -0.95
C LYS A 7 2.00 -20.25 -0.53
N TYR A 8 1.43 -19.48 0.39
CA TYR A 8 0.00 -19.48 0.67
C TYR A 8 -0.56 -18.15 0.16
N VAL A 9 -1.33 -18.18 -0.92
CA VAL A 9 -1.82 -16.98 -1.60
C VAL A 9 -3.28 -16.76 -1.28
N ILE A 10 -3.58 -15.58 -0.74
CA ILE A 10 -4.93 -15.10 -0.45
C ILE A 10 -5.35 -14.13 -1.55
N GLY A 11 -6.46 -14.41 -2.22
CA GLY A 11 -7.13 -13.44 -3.08
C GLY A 11 -8.13 -12.63 -2.28
N ILE A 12 -7.96 -11.32 -2.17
CA ILE A 12 -8.93 -10.42 -1.54
C ILE A 12 -9.84 -9.81 -2.60
N THR A 13 -11.15 -9.93 -2.37
CA THR A 13 -12.17 -9.26 -3.18
C THR A 13 -13.34 -8.75 -2.34
N GLY A 14 -14.31 -8.15 -3.00
CA GLY A 14 -15.45 -7.44 -2.40
C GLY A 14 -15.85 -6.24 -3.24
N ASN A 15 -17.09 -5.78 -3.08
CA ASN A 15 -17.58 -4.62 -3.79
C ASN A 15 -16.83 -3.33 -3.42
N ILE A 16 -17.08 -2.28 -4.21
CA ILE A 16 -16.55 -0.93 -3.95
C ILE A 16 -16.87 -0.49 -2.51
N ALA A 17 -15.93 0.24 -1.88
CA ALA A 17 -16.09 0.80 -0.54
C ALA A 17 -16.38 -0.20 0.61
N THR A 18 -16.22 -1.52 0.40
CA THR A 18 -16.31 -2.49 1.50
C THR A 18 -15.08 -2.48 2.42
N GLY A 19 -13.96 -1.91 1.99
CA GLY A 19 -12.71 -1.82 2.77
C GLY A 19 -11.73 -2.97 2.50
N LYS A 20 -11.59 -3.40 1.24
CA LYS A 20 -10.58 -4.38 0.82
C LYS A 20 -9.15 -3.93 1.18
N SER A 21 -8.80 -2.70 0.84
CA SER A 21 -7.46 -2.15 1.10
C SER A 21 -7.14 -2.05 2.59
N LEU A 22 -8.15 -1.81 3.43
CA LEU A 22 -8.05 -1.90 4.89
C LEU A 22 -7.59 -3.31 5.30
N VAL A 23 -8.32 -4.35 4.88
CA VAL A 23 -7.98 -5.74 5.23
C VAL A 23 -6.62 -6.15 4.64
N ARG A 24 -6.28 -5.73 3.42
CA ARG A 24 -4.96 -5.95 2.83
C ARG A 24 -3.84 -5.36 3.70
N ASN A 25 -3.98 -4.11 4.13
CA ASN A 25 -3.00 -3.44 4.98
C ASN A 25 -2.89 -4.10 6.35
N MET A 26 -4.01 -4.60 6.90
CA MET A 26 -3.97 -5.37 8.14
C MET A 26 -3.15 -6.67 8.01
N LEU A 27 -3.33 -7.39 6.90
CA LEU A 27 -2.54 -8.60 6.62
C LEU A 27 -1.07 -8.29 6.35
N GLN A 28 -0.77 -7.15 5.71
CA GLN A 28 0.60 -6.66 5.58
C GLN A 28 1.26 -6.42 6.94
N HIS A 29 0.51 -5.82 7.87
CA HIS A 29 0.98 -5.61 9.24
C HIS A 29 1.27 -6.93 9.97
N LEU A 30 0.48 -7.98 9.69
CA LEU A 30 0.70 -9.33 10.20
C LEU A 30 1.85 -10.09 9.49
N GLY A 31 2.48 -9.48 8.48
CA GLY A 31 3.69 -10.01 7.83
C GLY A 31 3.46 -10.56 6.41
N ALA A 32 2.27 -10.42 5.83
CA ALA A 32 2.04 -10.82 4.45
C ALA A 32 2.73 -9.87 3.45
N TYR A 33 3.16 -10.41 2.31
CA TYR A 33 3.46 -9.58 1.15
C TYR A 33 2.15 -9.25 0.43
N THR A 34 1.92 -7.98 0.08
CA THR A 34 0.66 -7.58 -0.54
C THR A 34 0.85 -7.01 -1.94
N ILE A 35 -0.09 -7.33 -2.84
CA ILE A 35 -0.10 -6.92 -4.24
C ILE A 35 -1.46 -6.29 -4.52
N ASP A 36 -1.46 -5.06 -5.04
CA ASP A 36 -2.63 -4.38 -5.57
C ASP A 36 -2.68 -4.62 -7.09
N ALA A 37 -3.53 -5.55 -7.54
CA ALA A 37 -3.63 -5.90 -8.94
C ALA A 37 -4.24 -4.76 -9.79
N ASP A 38 -5.14 -3.96 -9.19
CA ASP A 38 -5.77 -2.82 -9.87
C ASP A 38 -4.75 -1.68 -10.06
N GLY A 39 -3.89 -1.44 -9.07
CA GLY A 39 -2.73 -0.56 -9.17
C GLY A 39 -1.73 -1.02 -10.23
N LEU A 40 -1.44 -2.32 -10.26
CA LEU A 40 -0.55 -2.94 -11.25
C LEU A 40 -1.08 -2.82 -12.68
N ALA A 41 -2.41 -2.88 -12.87
CA ALA A 41 -3.03 -2.67 -14.18
C ALA A 41 -2.67 -1.31 -14.79
N HIS A 42 -2.50 -0.27 -13.98
CA HIS A 42 -2.02 1.03 -14.46
C HIS A 42 -0.54 0.99 -14.86
N GLN A 43 0.29 0.29 -14.08
CA GLN A 43 1.73 0.21 -14.34
C GLN A 43 2.06 -0.53 -15.64
N VAL A 44 1.34 -1.60 -15.96
CA VAL A 44 1.57 -2.36 -17.20
C VAL A 44 1.22 -1.57 -18.46
N MET A 45 0.41 -0.51 -18.32
CA MET A 45 0.05 0.44 -19.37
C MET A 45 0.83 1.76 -19.28
N ALA A 46 1.84 1.88 -18.40
CA ALA A 46 2.68 3.07 -18.37
C ALA A 46 3.53 3.17 -19.65
N PRO A 47 3.99 4.37 -20.07
CA PRO A 47 4.85 4.51 -21.23
C PRO A 47 6.05 3.56 -21.14
N ASN A 48 6.32 2.85 -22.24
CA ASN A 48 7.32 1.78 -22.39
C ASN A 48 7.03 0.46 -21.63
N ALA A 49 5.87 0.33 -20.97
CA ALA A 49 5.44 -0.94 -20.38
C ALA A 49 4.78 -1.85 -21.43
N PRO A 50 4.70 -3.18 -21.19
CA PRO A 50 4.34 -4.14 -22.24
C PRO A 50 2.93 -3.97 -22.82
N ALA A 51 1.97 -3.45 -22.05
CA ALA A 51 0.61 -3.22 -22.54
C ALA A 51 0.43 -1.85 -23.21
N TYR A 52 1.38 -0.91 -23.09
CA TYR A 52 1.22 0.46 -23.57
C TYR A 52 0.99 0.54 -25.09
N ARG A 53 1.88 -0.05 -25.89
CA ARG A 53 1.76 -0.02 -27.35
C ARG A 53 0.54 -0.81 -27.85
N PRO A 54 0.29 -2.05 -27.41
CA PRO A 54 -0.89 -2.80 -27.84
C PRO A 54 -2.22 -2.11 -27.52
N VAL A 55 -2.32 -1.43 -26.37
CA VAL A 55 -3.51 -0.64 -26.02
C VAL A 55 -3.68 0.54 -26.97
N ILE A 56 -2.61 1.30 -27.27
CA ILE A 56 -2.70 2.42 -28.23
C ILE A 56 -3.05 1.94 -29.64
N GLU A 57 -2.49 0.81 -30.08
CA GLU A 57 -2.79 0.21 -31.38
C GLU A 57 -4.25 -0.23 -31.48
N SER A 58 -4.83 -0.71 -30.38
CA SER A 58 -6.23 -1.18 -30.33
C SER A 58 -7.26 -0.06 -30.21
N PHE A 59 -6.97 0.96 -29.39
CA PHE A 59 -7.94 2.00 -29.03
C PHE A 59 -7.68 3.34 -29.71
N GLY A 60 -6.50 3.52 -30.32
CA GLY A 60 -6.09 4.73 -31.04
C GLY A 60 -5.38 5.76 -30.16
N LYS A 61 -4.58 6.62 -30.80
CA LYS A 61 -3.72 7.63 -30.12
C LYS A 61 -4.48 8.73 -29.36
N TRP A 62 -5.78 8.89 -29.58
CA TRP A 62 -6.58 9.93 -28.92
C TRP A 62 -6.74 9.69 -27.40
N ILE A 63 -6.51 8.45 -26.94
CA ILE A 63 -6.42 8.13 -25.50
C ILE A 63 -5.10 8.58 -24.88
N VAL A 64 -4.13 9.08 -25.66
CA VAL A 64 -2.82 9.50 -25.15
C VAL A 64 -2.87 10.98 -24.78
N SER A 65 -2.51 11.31 -23.54
CA SER A 65 -2.38 12.69 -23.04
C SER A 65 -1.13 13.38 -23.59
N PRO A 66 -1.04 14.73 -23.53
CA PRO A 66 0.12 15.47 -24.03
C PRO A 66 1.46 15.09 -23.38
N ASP A 67 1.44 14.57 -22.15
CA ASP A 67 2.63 14.05 -21.46
C ASP A 67 2.99 12.60 -21.85
N GLY A 68 2.35 12.08 -22.90
CA GLY A 68 2.65 10.79 -23.51
C GLY A 68 2.16 9.59 -22.71
N ARG A 69 1.09 9.72 -21.91
CA ARG A 69 0.51 8.63 -21.10
C ARG A 69 -0.87 8.25 -21.63
N ILE A 70 -1.34 7.05 -21.29
CA ILE A 70 -2.75 6.70 -21.52
C ILE A 70 -3.61 7.47 -20.50
N ASP A 71 -4.52 8.30 -20.99
CA ASP A 71 -5.61 8.93 -20.24
C ASP A 71 -6.64 7.85 -19.88
N ARG A 72 -6.61 7.44 -18.61
CA ARG A 72 -7.48 6.41 -18.05
C ARG A 72 -8.95 6.81 -18.05
N GLY A 73 -9.25 8.11 -17.98
CA GLY A 73 -10.62 8.61 -18.07
C GLY A 73 -11.19 8.37 -19.46
N ARG A 74 -10.42 8.73 -20.50
CA ARG A 74 -10.78 8.49 -21.90
C ARG A 74 -10.90 7.01 -22.23
N LEU A 75 -9.89 6.21 -21.86
CA LEU A 75 -9.89 4.77 -22.09
C LEU A 75 -11.05 4.09 -21.35
N GLY A 76 -11.24 4.44 -20.08
CA GLY A 76 -12.33 3.91 -19.25
C GLY A 76 -13.71 4.25 -19.81
N ALA A 77 -13.92 5.47 -20.31
CA ALA A 77 -15.20 5.87 -20.91
C ALA A 77 -15.59 4.97 -22.09
N VAL A 78 -14.63 4.56 -22.92
CA VAL A 78 -14.90 3.64 -24.04
C VAL A 78 -15.02 2.20 -23.57
N ALA A 79 -14.05 1.72 -22.79
CA ALA A 79 -14.01 0.33 -22.34
C ALA A 79 -15.24 -0.04 -21.50
N PHE A 80 -15.65 0.80 -20.56
CA PHE A 80 -16.79 0.50 -19.68
C PHE A 80 -18.17 0.74 -20.33
N SER A 81 -18.22 1.42 -21.48
CA SER A 81 -19.47 1.62 -22.22
C SER A 81 -19.75 0.51 -23.25
N HIS A 82 -18.74 -0.28 -23.63
CA HIS A 82 -18.85 -1.30 -24.68
C HIS A 82 -18.23 -2.63 -24.22
N PRO A 83 -19.03 -3.70 -24.06
CA PRO A 83 -18.52 -5.00 -23.58
C PRO A 83 -17.36 -5.58 -24.42
N GLU A 84 -17.41 -5.45 -25.75
CA GLU A 84 -16.33 -5.92 -26.62
C GLU A 84 -15.04 -5.12 -26.45
N ALA A 85 -15.14 -3.81 -26.23
CA ALA A 85 -13.99 -2.95 -25.96
C ALA A 85 -13.35 -3.32 -24.61
N LEU A 86 -14.17 -3.58 -23.58
CA LEU A 86 -13.67 -4.08 -22.30
C LEU A 86 -12.92 -5.40 -22.45
N LYS A 87 -13.51 -6.36 -23.17
CA LYS A 87 -12.90 -7.66 -23.44
C LYS A 87 -11.57 -7.54 -24.19
N GLN A 88 -11.48 -6.62 -25.16
CA GLN A 88 -10.24 -6.34 -25.88
C GLN A 88 -9.16 -5.76 -24.95
N LEU A 89 -9.51 -4.80 -24.08
CA LEU A 89 -8.58 -4.23 -23.10
C LEU A 89 -8.09 -5.30 -22.12
N GLU A 90 -8.99 -6.14 -21.62
CA GLU A 90 -8.69 -7.23 -20.70
C GLU A 90 -7.78 -8.29 -21.36
N ALA A 91 -8.02 -8.64 -22.63
CA ALA A 91 -7.18 -9.58 -23.37
C ALA A 91 -5.73 -9.10 -23.52
N ILE A 92 -5.52 -7.78 -23.64
CA ILE A 92 -4.19 -7.18 -23.72
C ILE A 92 -3.53 -7.12 -22.34
N THR A 93 -4.28 -6.70 -21.31
CA THR A 93 -3.72 -6.36 -20.01
C THR A 93 -3.57 -7.56 -19.07
N HIS A 94 -4.52 -8.50 -19.06
CA HIS A 94 -4.52 -9.63 -18.12
C HIS A 94 -3.27 -10.52 -18.21
N PRO A 95 -2.75 -10.90 -19.39
CA PRO A 95 -1.52 -11.70 -19.45
C PRO A 95 -0.30 -10.96 -18.88
N VAL A 96 -0.21 -9.65 -19.08
CA VAL A 96 0.89 -8.83 -18.55
C VAL A 96 0.79 -8.70 -17.03
N ILE A 97 -0.42 -8.43 -16.52
CA ILE A 97 -0.69 -8.37 -15.08
C ILE A 97 -0.39 -9.72 -14.41
N GLY A 98 -0.82 -10.83 -15.02
CA GLY A 98 -0.56 -12.18 -14.51
C GLY A 98 0.94 -12.47 -14.37
N ARG A 99 1.74 -12.17 -15.41
CA ARG A 99 3.21 -12.33 -15.35
C ARG A 99 3.87 -11.43 -14.30
N ALA A 100 3.38 -10.21 -14.14
CA ALA A 100 3.87 -9.32 -13.11
C ALA A 100 3.53 -9.84 -11.70
N ILE A 101 2.30 -10.33 -11.46
CA ILE A 101 1.92 -11.00 -10.20
C ILE A 101 2.82 -12.21 -9.93
N ASP A 102 3.05 -13.07 -10.94
CA ASP A 102 3.94 -14.24 -10.81
C ASP A 102 5.38 -13.84 -10.43
N THR A 103 5.90 -12.78 -11.05
CA THR A 103 7.22 -12.22 -10.76
C THR A 103 7.30 -11.70 -9.33
N LEU A 104 6.28 -10.97 -8.87
CA LEU A 104 6.22 -10.43 -7.52
C LEU A 104 6.12 -11.54 -6.47
N ILE A 105 5.26 -12.54 -6.70
CA ILE A 105 5.08 -13.67 -5.78
C ILE A 105 6.36 -14.51 -5.67
N SER A 106 7.00 -14.82 -6.79
CA SER A 106 8.22 -15.65 -6.80
C SER A 106 9.40 -14.98 -6.10
N ARG A 107 9.51 -13.64 -6.19
CA ARG A 107 10.57 -12.85 -5.55
C ARG A 107 10.30 -12.51 -4.09
N ALA A 108 9.06 -12.64 -3.62
CA ALA A 108 8.72 -12.31 -2.25
C ALA A 108 9.37 -13.32 -1.27
N PRO A 109 10.11 -12.89 -0.23
CA PRO A 109 10.58 -13.81 0.81
C PRO A 109 9.46 -14.36 1.70
N GLN A 110 8.34 -13.63 1.81
CA GLN A 110 7.19 -13.97 2.66
C GLN A 110 6.51 -15.26 2.17
N LYS A 111 6.03 -16.08 3.10
CA LYS A 111 5.29 -17.31 2.79
C LYS A 111 3.82 -17.05 2.49
N VAL A 112 3.23 -16.02 3.11
CA VAL A 112 1.85 -15.62 2.84
C VAL A 112 1.84 -14.42 1.93
N ILE A 113 1.10 -14.52 0.82
CA ILE A 113 0.92 -13.45 -0.15
C ILE A 113 -0.55 -13.07 -0.21
N VAL A 114 -0.84 -11.79 -0.37
CA VAL A 114 -2.20 -11.26 -0.50
C VAL A 114 -2.30 -10.51 -1.81
N VAL A 115 -3.21 -10.92 -2.69
CA VAL A 115 -3.49 -10.22 -3.95
C VAL A 115 -4.88 -9.62 -3.87
N GLU A 116 -4.96 -8.29 -3.81
CA GLU A 116 -6.22 -7.55 -3.90
C GLU A 116 -6.56 -7.30 -5.37
N ALA A 117 -7.76 -7.70 -5.78
CA ALA A 117 -8.29 -7.42 -7.11
C ALA A 117 -9.81 -7.22 -7.06
N ILE A 118 -10.31 -6.15 -7.69
CA ILE A 118 -11.76 -5.94 -7.82
C ILE A 118 -12.40 -7.07 -8.63
N LYS A 119 -11.78 -7.49 -9.74
CA LYS A 119 -12.23 -8.56 -10.64
C LYS A 119 -11.56 -9.90 -10.38
N LEU A 120 -11.43 -10.28 -9.11
CA LEU A 120 -10.72 -11.49 -8.70
C LEU A 120 -11.35 -12.77 -9.27
N LEU A 121 -12.69 -12.87 -9.24
CA LEU A 121 -13.43 -14.09 -9.60
C LEU A 121 -13.75 -14.16 -11.09
N GLU A 122 -13.87 -13.00 -11.72
CA GLU A 122 -14.16 -12.84 -13.13
C GLU A 122 -12.94 -13.14 -14.00
N GLY A 123 -11.73 -12.98 -13.44
CA GLY A 123 -10.47 -13.35 -14.07
C GLY A 123 -9.97 -14.75 -13.67
N GLN A 124 -8.81 -15.13 -14.21
CA GLN A 124 -8.13 -16.39 -13.88
C GLN A 124 -7.35 -16.33 -12.56
N LEU A 125 -7.31 -15.16 -11.90
CA LEU A 125 -6.53 -14.99 -10.67
C LEU A 125 -7.16 -15.76 -9.51
N GLY A 126 -8.49 -15.71 -9.37
CA GLY A 126 -9.21 -16.37 -8.29
C GLY A 126 -9.08 -17.90 -8.27
N SER A 127 -8.89 -18.55 -9.42
CA SER A 127 -8.66 -20.00 -9.48
C SER A 127 -7.23 -20.41 -9.10
N GLY A 128 -6.28 -19.47 -9.08
CA GLY A 128 -4.88 -19.72 -8.74
C GLY A 128 -4.54 -19.56 -7.26
N VAL A 129 -5.39 -18.91 -6.46
CA VAL A 129 -5.13 -18.64 -5.03
C VAL A 129 -5.51 -19.83 -4.14
N ASP A 130 -4.95 -19.89 -2.93
CA ASP A 130 -5.26 -20.92 -1.93
C ASP A 130 -6.54 -20.62 -1.16
N ALA A 131 -6.86 -19.34 -0.96
CA ALA A 131 -8.08 -18.91 -0.29
C ALA A 131 -8.59 -17.58 -0.84
N ILE A 132 -9.91 -17.49 -1.05
CA ILE A 132 -10.59 -16.24 -1.38
C ILE A 132 -11.11 -15.62 -0.08
N TRP A 133 -10.67 -14.41 0.21
CA TRP A 133 -11.17 -13.59 1.31
C TRP A 133 -12.08 -12.50 0.75
N VAL A 134 -13.30 -12.42 1.28
CA VAL A 134 -14.27 -11.42 0.84
C VAL A 134 -14.51 -10.42 1.95
N VAL A 135 -14.28 -9.14 1.64
CA VAL A 135 -14.63 -8.03 2.52
C VAL A 135 -16.02 -7.54 2.19
N ASP A 136 -16.87 -7.50 3.21
CA ASP A 136 -18.29 -7.21 3.08
C ASP A 136 -18.73 -6.06 3.98
N ALA A 137 -19.59 -5.20 3.45
CA ALA A 137 -20.19 -4.10 4.19
C ALA A 137 -21.59 -3.80 3.63
N PRO A 138 -22.56 -3.39 4.48
CA PRO A 138 -23.88 -2.96 4.04
C PRO A 138 -23.83 -1.84 3.00
N LEU A 139 -24.88 -1.74 2.18
CA LEU A 139 -25.00 -0.73 1.12
C LEU A 139 -24.85 0.68 1.69
N GLU A 140 -25.47 0.93 2.83
CA GLU A 140 -25.50 2.21 3.53
C GLU A 140 -24.08 2.65 3.91
N VAL A 141 -23.27 1.71 4.41
CA VAL A 141 -21.86 1.95 4.77
C VAL A 141 -21.02 2.24 3.52
N GLN A 142 -21.26 1.51 2.42
CA GLN A 142 -20.57 1.75 1.15
C GLN A 142 -20.88 3.15 0.60
N LEU A 143 -22.15 3.56 0.60
CA LEU A 143 -22.59 4.89 0.17
C LEU A 143 -21.93 5.99 1.01
N GLN A 144 -22.02 5.88 2.34
CA GLN A 144 -21.40 6.85 3.25
C GLN A 144 -19.90 7.01 3.01
N ARG A 145 -19.17 5.90 2.83
CA ARG A 145 -17.72 5.94 2.55
C ARG A 145 -17.40 6.58 1.21
N MET A 146 -18.17 6.29 0.16
CA MET A 146 -17.94 6.92 -1.15
C MET A 146 -18.24 8.41 -1.14
N MET A 147 -19.28 8.84 -0.43
CA MET A 147 -19.59 10.26 -0.29
C MET A 147 -18.52 10.98 0.53
N LYS A 148 -18.17 10.45 1.71
CA LYS A 148 -17.22 11.08 2.63
C LYS A 148 -15.79 11.07 2.09
N THR A 149 -15.32 9.94 1.58
CA THR A 149 -13.90 9.75 1.21
C THR A 149 -13.63 10.11 -0.25
N ARG A 150 -14.61 9.96 -1.15
CA ARG A 150 -14.41 10.21 -2.60
C ARG A 150 -15.17 11.44 -3.12
N GLY A 151 -15.91 12.14 -2.27
CA GLY A 151 -16.63 13.37 -2.63
C GLY A 151 -17.71 13.18 -3.70
N LEU A 152 -18.24 11.96 -3.86
CA LEU A 152 -19.28 11.66 -4.85
C LEU A 152 -20.66 12.07 -4.34
N SER A 153 -21.57 12.46 -5.24
CA SER A 153 -22.99 12.54 -4.90
C SER A 153 -23.54 11.14 -4.62
N GLU A 154 -24.65 11.09 -3.88
CA GLU A 154 -25.33 9.82 -3.60
C GLU A 154 -25.77 9.10 -4.90
N ALA A 155 -26.22 9.83 -5.91
CA ALA A 155 -26.65 9.26 -7.19
C ALA A 155 -25.49 8.58 -7.93
N GLU A 156 -24.32 9.23 -7.99
CA GLU A 156 -23.12 8.67 -8.62
C GLU A 156 -22.58 7.48 -7.83
N ALA A 157 -22.60 7.58 -6.51
CA ALA A 157 -22.29 6.51 -5.58
C ALA A 157 -23.16 5.26 -5.85
N ARG A 158 -24.48 5.42 -5.89
CA ARG A 158 -25.44 4.33 -6.18
C ARG A 158 -25.17 3.71 -7.55
N LYS A 159 -25.00 4.52 -8.60
CA LYS A 159 -24.70 4.05 -9.95
C LYS A 159 -23.44 3.18 -10.00
N ARG A 160 -22.38 3.54 -9.27
CA ARG A 160 -21.14 2.75 -9.20
C ARG A 160 -21.31 1.44 -8.43
N ILE A 161 -22.18 1.41 -7.42
CA ILE A 161 -22.47 0.17 -6.69
C ILE A 161 -23.26 -0.81 -7.56
N THR A 162 -24.30 -0.34 -8.24
CA THR A 162 -25.24 -1.21 -8.97
C THR A 162 -24.67 -1.86 -10.22
N VAL A 163 -23.62 -1.31 -10.83
CA VAL A 163 -22.96 -1.86 -12.02
C VAL A 163 -22.02 -3.04 -11.70
N GLN A 164 -21.71 -3.28 -10.42
CA GLN A 164 -20.85 -4.40 -10.03
C GLN A 164 -21.63 -5.72 -9.99
N ASN A 165 -20.91 -6.82 -10.21
CA ASN A 165 -21.46 -8.15 -9.98
C ASN A 165 -21.99 -8.30 -8.54
N PRO A 166 -23.04 -9.13 -8.35
CA PRO A 166 -23.64 -9.32 -7.03
C PRO A 166 -22.61 -9.70 -5.96
N GLN A 167 -22.65 -9.00 -4.83
CA GLN A 167 -21.80 -9.33 -3.67
C GLN A 167 -22.04 -10.77 -3.18
N ALA A 168 -23.27 -11.27 -3.34
CA ALA A 168 -23.64 -12.65 -3.01
C ALA A 168 -22.78 -13.69 -3.76
N ASP A 169 -22.40 -13.41 -5.00
CA ASP A 169 -21.57 -14.33 -5.80
C ASP A 169 -20.17 -14.43 -5.20
N LYS A 170 -19.62 -13.29 -4.75
CA LYS A 170 -18.34 -13.25 -4.05
C LYS A 170 -18.41 -14.00 -2.73
N LEU A 171 -19.45 -13.75 -1.94
CA LEU A 171 -19.67 -14.43 -0.66
C LEU A 171 -19.77 -15.96 -0.82
N ARG A 172 -20.39 -16.46 -1.88
CA ARG A 172 -20.46 -17.90 -2.17
C ARG A 172 -19.09 -18.53 -2.46
N ALA A 173 -18.16 -17.76 -3.04
CA ALA A 173 -16.80 -18.22 -3.31
C ALA A 173 -15.83 -18.03 -2.13
N ALA A 174 -16.28 -17.41 -1.04
CA ALA A 174 -15.40 -17.01 0.06
C ALA A 174 -14.99 -18.21 0.93
N ALA A 175 -13.68 -18.39 1.12
CA ALA A 175 -13.15 -19.21 2.19
C ALA A 175 -13.22 -18.48 3.55
N VAL A 176 -13.07 -17.16 3.52
CA VAL A 176 -13.18 -16.28 4.69
C VAL A 176 -14.00 -15.05 4.32
N VAL A 177 -14.95 -14.69 5.17
CA VAL A 177 -15.70 -13.43 5.06
C VAL A 177 -15.28 -12.52 6.20
N ILE A 178 -14.83 -11.30 5.86
CA ILE A 178 -14.52 -10.24 6.83
C ILE A 178 -15.63 -9.19 6.76
N LYS A 179 -16.40 -9.05 7.84
CA LYS A 179 -17.43 -8.01 7.96
C LYS A 179 -16.78 -6.71 8.40
N ASN A 180 -16.95 -5.66 7.59
CA ASN A 180 -16.42 -4.32 7.84
C ASN A 180 -17.56 -3.28 7.93
N SER A 181 -18.58 -3.62 8.73
CA SER A 181 -19.73 -2.78 9.05
C SER A 181 -19.57 -2.00 10.36
N GLY A 182 -18.70 -2.48 11.26
CA GLY A 182 -18.49 -1.91 12.58
C GLY A 182 -17.19 -1.14 12.70
N THR A 183 -16.57 -1.19 13.88
CA THR A 183 -15.33 -0.45 14.13
C THR A 183 -14.13 -1.11 13.44
N PRO A 184 -13.06 -0.34 13.13
CA PRO A 184 -11.81 -0.93 12.65
C PRO A 184 -11.28 -2.05 13.58
N ASN A 185 -11.54 -1.96 14.90
CA ASN A 185 -11.12 -2.93 15.91
C ASN A 185 -11.80 -4.29 15.71
N GLU A 186 -13.09 -4.29 15.41
CA GLU A 186 -13.84 -5.51 15.10
C GLU A 186 -13.35 -6.15 13.81
N THR A 187 -13.05 -5.34 12.78
CA THR A 187 -12.45 -5.82 11.53
C THR A 187 -11.07 -6.44 11.78
N TRP A 188 -10.23 -5.78 12.59
CA TRP A 188 -8.90 -6.27 12.96
C TRP A 188 -8.96 -7.61 13.69
N ALA A 189 -9.87 -7.75 14.66
CA ALA A 189 -10.06 -9.00 15.39
C ALA A 189 -10.45 -10.17 14.46
N GLN A 190 -11.34 -9.93 13.49
CA GLN A 190 -11.68 -10.93 12.47
C GLN A 190 -10.48 -11.31 11.61
N VAL A 191 -9.69 -10.34 11.16
CA VAL A 191 -8.49 -10.58 10.36
C VAL A 191 -7.45 -11.38 11.13
N GLN A 192 -7.18 -11.04 12.39
CA GLN A 192 -6.25 -11.79 13.24
C GLN A 192 -6.71 -13.23 13.47
N ALA A 193 -8.01 -13.42 13.77
CA ALA A 193 -8.57 -14.75 13.99
C ALA A 193 -8.49 -15.63 12.73
N ALA A 194 -8.70 -15.04 11.55
CA ALA A 194 -8.54 -15.74 10.27
C ALA A 194 -7.06 -16.00 9.93
N TRP A 195 -6.18 -15.03 10.20
CA TRP A 195 -4.73 -15.16 9.99
C TRP A 195 -4.12 -16.31 10.80
N ALA A 196 -4.51 -16.42 12.08
CA ALA A 196 -4.01 -17.48 12.97
C ALA A 196 -4.30 -18.90 12.44
N LYS A 197 -5.36 -19.07 11.64
CA LYS A 197 -5.73 -20.36 11.04
C LYS A 197 -4.89 -20.74 9.81
N ILE A 198 -4.15 -19.81 9.23
CA ILE A 198 -3.26 -20.09 8.08
C ILE A 198 -2.06 -20.92 8.55
N GLY A 199 -1.54 -20.64 9.75
CA GLY A 199 -0.35 -21.26 10.32
C GLY A 199 -0.47 -22.75 10.64
N SER A 200 -1.69 -23.32 10.71
CA SER A 200 -1.92 -24.75 10.90
C SER A 200 -2.03 -25.55 9.59
N ASN A 201 -2.25 -24.89 8.45
CA ASN A 201 -2.45 -25.54 7.14
C ASN A 201 -1.31 -25.32 6.14
N ALA A 202 -0.44 -24.33 6.36
CA ALA A 202 0.83 -24.23 5.66
C ALA A 202 1.84 -25.13 6.39
N ALA A 203 2.50 -26.05 5.68
CA ALA A 203 3.69 -26.75 6.19
C ALA A 203 4.52 -25.74 6.97
N ALA A 204 4.72 -26.03 8.27
CA ALA A 204 5.03 -25.09 9.35
C ALA A 204 5.67 -23.78 8.87
N PRO A 205 5.19 -22.59 9.31
CA PRO A 205 5.83 -21.35 8.95
C PRO A 205 7.27 -21.40 9.45
N ILE A 206 8.19 -21.75 8.55
CA ILE A 206 9.52 -21.19 8.57
C ILE A 206 9.26 -19.72 8.28
N SER A 207 8.87 -19.00 9.34
CA SER A 207 8.99 -17.57 9.39
C SER A 207 10.40 -17.30 8.89
N PRO A 208 10.61 -16.64 7.74
CA PRO A 208 11.70 -15.71 7.76
C PRO A 208 11.38 -14.86 9.00
N LYS A 209 12.31 -14.72 9.93
CA LYS A 209 12.22 -13.64 10.91
C LYS A 209 12.16 -12.31 10.12
N LEU A 210 10.99 -11.93 9.61
CA LEU A 210 10.47 -10.60 9.88
C LEU A 210 9.90 -10.72 11.28
N SER A 211 10.80 -10.83 12.26
CA SER A 211 10.43 -10.61 13.63
C SER A 211 9.78 -9.24 13.67
N THR A 212 8.54 -9.22 14.11
CA THR A 212 7.87 -8.06 14.68
C THR A 212 8.64 -7.40 15.84
N ASP A 213 9.82 -7.94 16.17
CA ASP A 213 10.76 -7.52 17.21
C ASP A 213 12.17 -7.19 16.66
N THR A 214 12.36 -6.96 15.35
CA THR A 214 13.64 -6.36 14.92
C THR A 214 13.68 -4.92 15.41
N VAL A 215 14.37 -4.72 16.53
CA VAL A 215 14.58 -3.41 17.11
C VAL A 215 15.93 -2.88 16.64
N ARG A 216 15.93 -1.94 15.69
CA ARG A 216 17.17 -1.21 15.40
C ARG A 216 17.50 -0.39 16.64
N THR A 217 18.67 -0.65 17.21
CA THR A 217 19.13 0.03 18.41
C THR A 217 20.31 0.90 18.05
N VAL A 218 20.24 2.18 18.43
CA VAL A 218 21.32 3.14 18.26
C VAL A 218 21.60 3.78 19.61
N THR A 219 22.87 3.88 20.00
CA THR A 219 23.27 4.57 21.22
C THR A 219 23.69 6.00 20.88
N ASP A 220 23.11 6.96 21.57
CA ASP A 220 23.46 8.37 21.48
C ASP A 220 23.87 8.93 22.85
N GLN A 221 24.80 9.88 22.87
CA GLN A 221 25.35 10.44 24.12
C GLN A 221 24.33 11.28 24.89
N GLU A 222 23.38 11.93 24.21
CA GLU A 222 22.41 12.84 24.81
C GLU A 222 21.13 12.11 25.25
N ILE A 223 20.64 11.20 24.41
CA ILE A 223 19.33 10.54 24.60
C ILE A 223 19.41 9.06 24.97
N GLY A 224 20.62 8.48 25.00
CA GLY A 224 20.86 7.08 25.36
C GLY A 224 20.50 6.12 24.23
N GLU A 225 20.05 4.92 24.59
CA GLU A 225 19.63 3.91 23.62
C GLU A 225 18.27 4.27 23.00
N VAL A 226 18.25 4.34 21.67
CA VAL A 226 17.08 4.56 20.84
C VAL A 226 16.70 3.27 20.14
N PHE A 227 15.47 2.83 20.36
CA PHE A 227 14.90 1.62 19.81
C PHE A 227 13.89 1.97 18.71
N ILE A 228 14.14 1.51 17.48
CA ILE A 228 13.19 1.65 16.37
C ILE A 228 12.42 0.35 16.23
N ARG A 229 11.09 0.43 16.27
CA ARG A 229 10.24 -0.75 16.13
C ARG A 229 8.91 -0.42 15.48
N ARG A 230 8.22 -1.46 15.02
CA ARG A 230 6.81 -1.35 14.65
C ARG A 230 5.95 -1.28 15.92
N PRO A 231 4.97 -0.36 15.97
CA PRO A 231 4.01 -0.32 17.06
C PRO A 231 3.06 -1.53 17.01
N LYS A 232 2.74 -2.06 18.18
CA LYS A 232 1.72 -3.09 18.41
C LYS A 232 0.39 -2.42 18.70
N ARG A 233 -0.71 -3.16 18.66
CA ARG A 233 -2.06 -2.65 18.98
C ARG A 233 -2.10 -1.94 20.34
N ASP A 234 -1.41 -2.48 21.34
CA ASP A 234 -1.42 -1.90 22.69
C ASP A 234 -0.65 -0.58 22.79
N ASP A 235 0.06 -0.17 21.73
CA ASP A 235 0.72 1.13 21.65
C ASP A 235 -0.23 2.26 21.20
N MET A 236 -1.46 1.97 20.77
CA MET A 236 -2.33 2.98 20.11
C MET A 236 -2.50 4.23 20.97
N SER A 237 -2.82 4.06 22.26
CA SER A 237 -3.05 5.18 23.17
C SER A 237 -1.77 5.98 23.43
N ARG A 238 -0.61 5.31 23.46
CA ARG A 238 0.69 5.96 23.62
C ARG A 238 1.07 6.78 22.39
N ILE A 239 0.78 6.26 21.19
CA ILE A 239 1.00 6.96 19.92
C ILE A 239 0.05 8.14 19.79
N ALA A 240 -1.25 7.95 20.10
CA ALA A 240 -2.23 9.04 20.10
C ALA A 240 -1.79 10.17 21.04
N ALA A 241 -1.38 9.83 22.27
CA ALA A 241 -0.88 10.80 23.24
C ALA A 241 0.39 11.53 22.75
N PHE A 242 1.33 10.79 22.15
CA PHE A 242 2.54 11.36 21.56
C PHE A 242 2.21 12.35 20.43
N ILE A 243 1.40 11.95 19.46
CA ILE A 243 1.03 12.81 18.32
C ILE A 243 0.25 14.03 18.80
N ASN A 244 -0.72 13.85 19.70
CA ASN A 244 -1.51 14.94 20.26
C ASN A 244 -0.65 15.97 20.97
N LYS A 245 0.34 15.51 21.75
CA LYS A 245 1.31 16.39 22.41
C LYS A 245 2.18 17.15 21.40
N THR A 246 2.68 16.47 20.37
CA THR A 246 3.62 17.07 19.41
C THR A 246 2.94 18.00 18.40
N LYS A 247 1.71 17.68 17.99
CA LYS A 247 1.00 18.39 16.92
C LYS A 247 -0.19 19.22 17.38
N ASN A 248 -0.47 19.24 18.68
CA ASN A 248 -1.64 19.89 19.27
C ASN A 248 -2.96 19.40 18.62
N THR A 249 -3.10 18.07 18.52
CA THR A 249 -4.28 17.39 17.95
C THR A 249 -5.11 16.68 19.03
N ARG A 250 -6.25 16.09 18.64
CA ARG A 250 -7.13 15.29 19.50
C ARG A 250 -7.49 13.94 18.87
N LEU A 251 -6.46 13.21 18.47
CA LEU A 251 -6.58 11.85 17.94
C LEU A 251 -6.94 10.87 19.06
N THR A 252 -7.86 9.97 18.75
CA THR A 252 -8.25 8.83 19.58
C THR A 252 -7.52 7.57 19.14
N ASP A 253 -7.58 6.51 19.94
CA ASP A 253 -7.05 5.19 19.58
C ASP A 253 -7.67 4.66 18.28
N ALA A 254 -8.95 4.96 18.04
CA ALA A 254 -9.64 4.60 16.81
C ALA A 254 -9.08 5.35 15.59
N ASP A 255 -8.68 6.61 15.75
CA ASP A 255 -8.07 7.40 14.68
C ASP A 255 -6.68 6.86 14.32
N ILE A 256 -5.86 6.51 15.32
CA ILE A 256 -4.55 5.88 15.08
C ILE A 256 -4.72 4.52 14.43
N MET A 257 -5.70 3.74 14.86
CA MET A 257 -5.91 2.44 14.23
C MET A 257 -6.43 2.56 12.80
N LEU A 258 -7.22 3.58 12.50
CA LEU A 258 -7.62 3.91 11.14
C LEU A 258 -6.43 4.38 10.28
N SER A 259 -5.46 5.09 10.85
CA SER A 259 -4.26 5.47 10.10
C SER A 259 -3.31 4.29 9.85
N PHE A 260 -3.23 3.31 10.76
CA PHE A 260 -2.48 2.04 10.58
C PHE A 260 -3.08 1.17 9.48
N SER A 261 -4.36 1.39 9.25
CA SER A 261 -5.18 0.80 8.23
C SER A 261 -4.83 1.32 6.83
N GLU A 262 -4.19 2.49 6.74
CA GLU A 262 -3.81 3.15 5.50
C GLU A 262 -2.30 3.18 5.30
N THR A 263 -1.53 3.12 6.39
CA THR A 263 -0.08 3.34 6.39
C THR A 263 0.62 2.41 7.38
N SER A 264 1.88 2.07 7.09
CA SER A 264 2.77 1.42 8.04
C SER A 264 3.39 2.48 8.96
N TYR A 265 3.54 2.17 10.25
CA TYR A 265 4.18 3.05 11.23
C TYR A 265 5.47 2.42 11.77
N LEU A 266 6.44 3.28 12.08
CA LEU A 266 7.59 2.98 12.91
C LEU A 266 7.69 4.04 14.00
N VAL A 267 8.04 3.62 15.20
CA VAL A 267 8.27 4.50 16.34
C VAL A 267 9.70 4.37 16.83
N ALA A 268 10.27 5.48 17.25
CA ALA A 268 11.53 5.55 17.96
C ALA A 268 11.22 5.73 19.46
N GLU A 269 11.79 4.88 20.30
CA GLU A 269 11.59 4.91 21.75
C GLU A 269 12.92 4.99 22.50
N THR A 270 12.96 5.76 23.59
CA THR A 270 14.05 5.73 24.59
C THR A 270 13.44 5.69 25.98
N LYS A 271 13.99 4.87 26.87
CA LYS A 271 13.54 4.73 28.27
C LYS A 271 12.01 4.56 28.39
N GLY A 272 11.39 3.80 27.48
CA GLY A 272 9.95 3.56 27.45
C GLY A 272 9.07 4.72 26.93
N ASN A 273 9.66 5.79 26.39
CA ASN A 273 8.94 6.93 25.83
C ASN A 273 9.12 7.02 24.31
N ILE A 274 8.04 7.25 23.58
CA ILE A 274 8.09 7.53 22.14
C ILE A 274 8.66 8.94 21.95
N ILE A 275 9.74 9.04 21.18
CA ILE A 275 10.45 10.29 20.88
C ILE A 275 10.44 10.64 19.39
N GLY A 276 9.96 9.74 18.53
CA GLY A 276 9.84 9.98 17.11
C GLY A 276 8.92 8.96 16.46
N ALA A 277 8.30 9.33 15.35
CA ALA A 277 7.53 8.40 14.53
C ALA A 277 7.63 8.76 13.05
N ILE A 278 7.56 7.74 12.21
CA ILE A 278 7.35 7.88 10.77
C ILE A 278 6.21 6.96 10.34
N SER A 279 5.34 7.47 9.47
CA SER A 279 4.37 6.66 8.73
C SER A 279 4.69 6.68 7.25
N PHE A 280 4.46 5.56 6.58
CA PHE A 280 4.77 5.39 5.17
C PHE A 280 3.88 4.33 4.53
N VAL A 281 3.78 4.40 3.20
CA VAL A 281 3.07 3.43 2.38
C VAL A 281 4.04 2.82 1.40
N VAL A 282 3.94 1.51 1.20
CA VAL A 282 4.57 0.82 0.08
C VAL A 282 3.47 0.31 -0.83
N GLU A 283 3.33 0.91 -1.99
CA GLU A 283 2.31 0.55 -2.97
C GLU A 283 2.93 0.49 -4.35
N ASN A 284 2.64 -0.59 -5.08
CA ASN A 284 3.09 -0.77 -6.46
C ASN A 284 4.61 -0.50 -6.62
N LEU A 285 5.39 -1.04 -5.69
CA LEU A 285 6.86 -0.95 -5.65
C LEU A 285 7.43 0.45 -5.35
N ILE A 286 6.62 1.35 -4.81
CA ILE A 286 7.01 2.71 -4.48
C ILE A 286 6.76 2.94 -2.99
N THR A 287 7.79 3.33 -2.26
CA THR A 287 7.67 3.77 -0.87
C THR A 287 7.44 5.27 -0.83
N GLN A 288 6.45 5.71 -0.05
CA GLN A 288 6.12 7.12 0.13
C GLN A 288 5.94 7.39 1.62
N SER A 289 6.73 8.30 2.20
CA SER A 289 6.45 8.79 3.55
C SER A 289 5.12 9.52 3.56
N ARG A 290 4.41 9.46 4.67
CA ARG A 290 3.14 10.18 4.87
C ARG A 290 3.31 11.23 5.93
N GLU A 291 3.93 10.85 7.04
CA GLU A 291 4.12 11.73 8.17
C GLU A 291 5.45 11.43 8.84
N ILE A 292 6.19 12.48 9.18
CA ILE A 292 7.35 12.42 10.06
C ILE A 292 6.99 13.27 11.29
N ILE A 293 7.21 12.71 12.47
CA ILE A 293 6.84 13.32 13.74
C ILE A 293 8.06 13.30 14.65
N LEU A 294 8.64 14.48 14.86
CA LEU A 294 9.77 14.70 15.75
C LEU A 294 9.41 15.87 16.68
N PRO A 295 9.38 15.68 18.01
CA PRO A 295 9.20 16.78 18.95
C PRO A 295 10.35 17.78 18.88
N ALA A 296 10.06 19.04 19.18
CA ALA A 296 11.09 20.08 19.29
C ALA A 296 12.13 19.68 20.37
N GLY A 297 13.41 19.89 20.06
CA GLY A 297 14.53 19.58 20.96
C GLY A 297 14.99 18.12 20.95
N VAL A 298 14.37 17.23 20.15
CA VAL A 298 14.87 15.86 19.95
C VAL A 298 15.98 15.87 18.89
N PRO A 299 17.16 15.29 19.16
CA PRO A 299 18.23 15.21 18.17
C PRO A 299 17.79 14.45 16.90
N ILE A 300 17.89 15.10 15.74
CA ILE A 300 17.34 14.57 14.48
C ILE A 300 18.12 13.33 14.02
N ALA A 301 19.45 13.37 14.00
CA ALA A 301 20.27 12.29 13.46
C ALA A 301 20.07 10.93 14.15
N PRO A 302 20.16 10.81 15.49
CA PRO A 302 20.02 9.52 16.17
C PRO A 302 18.59 8.99 16.21
N VAL A 303 17.58 9.79 15.82
CA VAL A 303 16.17 9.38 15.82
C VAL A 303 15.65 9.17 14.40
N LEU A 304 15.74 10.19 13.55
CA LEU A 304 15.19 10.14 12.20
C LEU A 304 16.02 9.26 11.26
N GLY A 305 17.34 9.27 11.38
CA GLY A 305 18.20 8.42 10.54
C GLY A 305 17.81 6.94 10.66
N PRO A 306 17.81 6.39 11.89
CA PRO A 306 17.37 5.01 12.14
C PRO A 306 15.92 4.71 11.72
N LEU A 307 14.99 5.67 11.89
CA LEU A 307 13.61 5.52 11.41
C LEU A 307 13.54 5.35 9.88
N ILE A 308 14.30 6.16 9.13
CA ILE A 308 14.33 6.11 7.67
C ILE A 308 15.03 4.84 7.19
N GLU A 309 16.15 4.45 7.81
CA GLU A 309 16.82 3.18 7.48
C GLU A 309 15.91 1.97 7.69
N GLU A 310 15.15 1.94 8.79
CA GLU A 310 14.20 0.86 9.05
C GLU A 310 13.00 0.90 8.07
N MET A 311 12.54 2.08 7.68
CA MET A 311 11.57 2.23 6.59
C MET A 311 12.12 1.67 5.27
N GLU A 312 13.39 1.94 4.93
CA GLU A 312 14.03 1.40 3.73
C GLU A 312 14.13 -0.13 3.76
N GLU A 313 14.55 -0.72 4.88
CA GLU A 313 14.64 -2.18 5.02
C GLU A 313 13.26 -2.84 4.91
N ALA A 314 12.26 -2.31 5.63
CA ALA A 314 10.87 -2.73 5.50
C ALA A 314 10.36 -2.63 4.05
N SER A 315 10.76 -1.57 3.34
CA SER A 315 10.38 -1.33 1.95
C SER A 315 11.03 -2.29 0.96
N LYS A 316 12.32 -2.61 1.15
CA LYS A 316 13.05 -3.59 0.32
C LYS A 316 12.46 -4.99 0.45
N LEU A 317 12.01 -5.38 1.65
CA LEU A 317 11.30 -6.64 1.88
C LEU A 317 9.94 -6.70 1.17
N LEU A 318 9.35 -5.53 0.92
CA LEU A 318 8.17 -5.37 0.07
C LEU A 318 8.54 -5.05 -1.39
N GLN A 319 9.78 -5.33 -1.77
CA GLN A 319 10.33 -5.19 -3.12
C GLN A 319 10.30 -3.77 -3.70
N SER A 320 10.13 -2.75 -2.87
CA SER A 320 10.12 -1.35 -3.30
C SER A 320 11.38 -0.97 -4.07
N GLU A 321 11.21 -0.26 -5.17
CA GLU A 321 12.28 0.17 -6.08
C GLU A 321 12.82 1.55 -5.72
N VAL A 322 11.97 2.40 -5.11
CA VAL A 322 12.26 3.80 -4.82
C VAL A 322 11.53 4.23 -3.55
N ALA A 323 12.18 5.09 -2.76
CA ALA A 323 11.55 5.79 -1.66
C ALA A 323 11.44 7.29 -1.97
N PHE A 324 10.27 7.85 -1.69
CA PHE A 324 10.03 9.29 -1.64
C PHE A 324 9.76 9.71 -0.20
N VAL A 325 10.48 10.72 0.26
CA VAL A 325 10.29 11.35 1.58
C VAL A 325 9.85 12.79 1.36
N TYR A 326 8.74 13.18 1.98
CA TYR A 326 8.19 14.53 1.92
C TYR A 326 8.49 15.30 3.19
N LEU A 327 9.07 16.48 3.05
CA LEU A 327 9.40 17.37 4.17
C LEU A 327 8.72 18.72 4.00
N ARG A 328 8.22 19.29 5.09
CA ARG A 328 7.79 20.69 5.11
C ARG A 328 9.02 21.59 5.18
N GLU A 329 8.95 22.78 4.59
CA GLU A 329 10.09 23.72 4.52
C GLU A 329 10.68 24.03 5.91
N ALA A 330 9.85 24.18 6.93
CA ALA A 330 10.28 24.46 8.30
C ALA A 330 11.18 23.38 8.91
N ASP A 331 11.03 22.12 8.46
CA ASP A 331 11.75 20.95 9.00
C ASP A 331 12.95 20.56 8.10
N ALA A 332 13.24 21.33 7.04
CA ALA A 332 13.96 20.83 5.88
C ALA A 332 15.50 20.86 5.99
N VAL A 333 16.12 21.89 6.57
CA VAL A 333 17.57 22.11 6.39
C VAL A 333 18.42 20.98 6.98
N GLU A 334 18.24 20.70 8.27
CA GLU A 334 19.01 19.66 8.97
C GLU A 334 18.64 18.26 8.49
N VAL A 335 17.34 18.03 8.22
CA VAL A 335 16.86 16.74 7.72
C VAL A 335 17.40 16.46 6.31
N ILE A 336 17.34 17.44 5.40
CA ILE A 336 17.90 17.27 4.04
C ILE A 336 19.39 16.96 4.12
N LYS A 337 20.13 17.66 5.00
CA LYS A 337 21.56 17.39 5.20
C LYS A 337 21.80 15.95 5.65
N LEU A 338 21.09 15.50 6.69
CA LEU A 338 21.15 14.11 7.17
C LEU A 338 20.85 13.12 6.05
N LEU A 339 19.71 13.28 5.35
CA LEU A 339 19.26 12.34 4.34
C LEU A 339 20.19 12.31 3.12
N LYS A 340 20.76 13.44 2.72
CA LYS A 340 21.75 13.51 1.62
C LYS A 340 23.08 12.87 2.00
N GLU A 341 23.68 13.33 3.10
CA GLU A 341 25.07 12.98 3.47
C GLU A 341 25.19 11.57 4.05
N LYS A 342 24.16 11.10 4.79
CA LYS A 342 24.21 9.79 5.46
C LYS A 342 23.43 8.72 4.73
N LEU A 343 22.29 9.07 4.13
CA LEU A 343 21.36 8.09 3.55
C LEU A 343 21.29 8.15 2.01
N GLY A 344 21.99 9.07 1.35
CA GLY A 344 22.07 9.13 -0.11
C GLY A 344 20.79 9.57 -0.82
N TYR A 345 19.87 10.24 -0.13
CA TYR A 345 18.70 10.85 -0.77
C TYR A 345 19.08 12.07 -1.60
N GLN A 346 18.27 12.39 -2.61
CA GLN A 346 18.43 13.58 -3.44
C GLN A 346 17.13 14.37 -3.49
N VAL A 347 17.22 15.69 -3.42
CA VAL A 347 16.07 16.57 -3.67
C VAL A 347 15.74 16.50 -5.16
N ILE A 348 14.47 16.30 -5.49
CA ILE A 348 14.01 16.12 -6.86
C ILE A 348 12.70 16.88 -7.08
N LYS A 349 12.50 17.42 -8.28
CA LYS A 349 11.21 17.95 -8.71
C LYS A 349 10.37 16.86 -9.36
N ILE A 350 9.05 16.98 -9.33
CA ILE A 350 8.13 15.99 -9.93
C ILE A 350 8.47 15.77 -11.42
N GLU A 351 8.82 16.84 -12.13
CA GLU A 351 9.13 16.84 -13.55
C GLU A 351 10.41 16.05 -13.86
N GLU A 352 11.35 16.00 -12.92
CA GLU A 352 12.64 15.30 -13.05
C GLU A 352 12.53 13.79 -12.79
N ILE A 353 11.41 13.33 -12.19
CA ILE A 353 11.16 11.90 -11.97
C ILE A 353 11.00 11.22 -13.33
N LYS A 354 12.02 10.47 -13.76
CA LYS A 354 12.09 9.86 -15.10
C LYS A 354 10.99 8.83 -15.35
N PHE A 355 10.63 8.04 -14.34
CA PHE A 355 9.67 6.96 -14.49
C PHE A 355 8.23 7.46 -14.34
N PRO A 356 7.37 7.30 -15.37
CA PRO A 356 6.02 7.83 -15.34
C PRO A 356 5.16 7.33 -14.18
N ALA A 357 5.27 6.05 -13.81
CA ALA A 357 4.52 5.47 -12.70
C ALA A 357 4.95 6.07 -11.34
N TRP A 358 6.25 6.28 -11.12
CA TRP A 358 6.76 6.92 -9.92
C TRP A 358 6.30 8.37 -9.83
N ARG A 359 6.37 9.10 -10.95
CA ARG A 359 5.91 10.49 -11.05
C ARG A 359 4.41 10.61 -10.74
N GLU A 360 3.59 9.69 -11.24
CA GLU A 360 2.15 9.67 -10.97
C GLU A 360 1.85 9.39 -9.49
N ALA A 361 2.53 8.40 -8.90
CA ALA A 361 2.39 8.11 -7.48
C ALA A 361 2.67 9.37 -6.63
N VAL A 362 3.78 10.06 -6.90
CA VAL A 362 4.14 11.30 -6.20
C VAL A 362 3.12 12.41 -6.45
N ARG A 363 2.66 12.63 -7.69
CA ARG A 363 1.62 13.64 -7.99
C ARG A 363 0.32 13.40 -7.23
N SER A 364 -0.04 12.14 -7.00
CA SER A 364 -1.28 11.77 -6.32
C SER A 364 -1.20 11.84 -4.79
N SER A 365 0.01 11.79 -4.23
CA SER A 365 0.22 11.53 -2.80
C SER A 365 0.94 12.67 -2.08
N GLN A 366 1.71 13.50 -2.80
CA GLN A 366 2.57 14.52 -2.22
C GLN A 366 1.72 15.56 -1.48
N PRO A 367 1.97 15.77 -0.18
CA PRO A 367 1.31 16.85 0.54
C PRO A 367 1.72 18.21 -0.03
N GLN A 368 0.77 19.13 -0.15
CA GLN A 368 1.01 20.45 -0.72
C GLN A 368 2.11 21.21 0.03
N GLY A 369 3.01 21.88 -0.71
CA GLY A 369 4.08 22.69 -0.11
C GLY A 369 5.23 21.88 0.50
N THR A 370 5.37 20.59 0.17
CA THR A 370 6.48 19.77 0.64
C THR A 370 7.63 19.67 -0.37
N ILE A 371 8.85 19.59 0.14
CA ILE A 371 10.06 19.23 -0.61
C ILE A 371 10.10 17.72 -0.76
N ILE A 372 10.45 17.25 -1.97
CA ILE A 372 10.54 15.83 -2.29
C ILE A 372 12.00 15.39 -2.26
N LEU A 373 12.29 14.40 -1.44
CA LEU A 373 13.53 13.65 -1.51
C LEU A 373 13.29 12.28 -2.09
N SER A 374 14.20 11.80 -2.93
CA SER A 374 14.12 10.48 -3.53
C SER A 374 15.40 9.67 -3.31
N LYS A 375 15.24 8.36 -3.14
CA LYS A 375 16.33 7.40 -3.11
C LYS A 375 15.92 6.14 -3.84
N LYS A 376 16.76 5.66 -4.75
CA LYS A 376 16.57 4.34 -5.36
C LYS A 376 16.93 3.28 -4.33
N LEU A 377 16.01 2.35 -4.05
CA LEU A 377 16.22 1.29 -3.05
C LEU A 377 16.83 0.02 -3.65
N ARG A 378 16.83 -0.10 -4.98
CA ARG A 378 17.34 -1.26 -5.72
C ARG A 378 18.04 -0.81 -6.99
N GLU A 379 19.11 -1.49 -7.38
CA GLU A 379 19.78 -1.22 -8.65
C GLU A 379 18.93 -1.68 -9.84
N GLU A 380 18.36 -2.87 -9.74
CA GLU A 380 17.48 -3.43 -10.76
C GLU A 380 16.00 -3.16 -10.44
N ARG A 381 15.24 -2.84 -11.48
CA ARG A 381 13.78 -2.73 -11.41
C ARG A 381 13.18 -4.14 -11.29
N VAL A 382 12.09 -4.25 -10.56
CA VAL A 382 11.42 -5.54 -10.32
C VAL A 382 10.68 -6.03 -11.57
N LEU A 383 10.14 -5.09 -12.34
CA LEU A 383 9.24 -5.36 -13.48
C LEU A 383 9.83 -4.94 -14.85
N THR A 384 11.16 -4.89 -15.02
CA THR A 384 11.80 -4.58 -16.34
C THR A 384 12.40 -5.78 -17.04
N PRO A 385 12.27 -5.81 -18.38
CA PRO A 385 11.01 -5.88 -19.09
C PRO A 385 10.54 -7.34 -19.16
N ILE A 386 9.27 -7.57 -18.82
CA ILE A 386 8.52 -8.75 -19.25
C ILE A 386 8.26 -8.65 -20.75
#